data_AF-A0A6I2G8I5-F1
#
_entry.id   AF-A0A6I2G8I5-F1
#
_cell.length_a   1.000
_cell.length_b   1.000
_cell.length_c   1.000
_cell.angle_alpha   90.00
_cell.angle_beta   90.00
_cell.angle_gamma   90.00
#
_symmetry.space_group_name_H-M   'P 1'
#
loop_
_entity.id
_entity.type
_entity.pdbx_description
1 polymer ?
#
loop_
_entity_poly.entity_id
_entity_poly.type
_entity_poly.pdbx_seq_one_letter_code
_entity_poly.pdbx_strand_id
1 'polypeptide(L)' 'MNDSIDRQALIDAGLDPDDPEVWEQQQRISDLLRCYGIQLIEWDFD' A
#
# COMPACT_ATOMS: atom_id res chain seq x y z
N MET A 1 -2.46 14.61 3.73
CA MET A 1 -3.40 13.47 3.61
C MET A 1 -3.39 13.03 2.16
N ASN A 2 -2.28 12.43 1.74
CA ASN A 2 -2.11 11.90 0.39
C ASN A 2 -1.12 10.73 0.47
N ASP A 3 -1.35 9.82 1.43
CA ASP A 3 -0.78 8.48 1.37
C ASP A 3 -1.56 7.74 0.29
N SER A 4 -1.28 8.12 -0.95
CA SER A 4 -1.86 7.54 -2.15
C SER A 4 -1.44 6.08 -2.17
N ILE A 5 -2.30 5.24 -1.64
CA ILE A 5 -2.31 3.83 -1.98
C ILE A 5 -2.40 3.75 -3.50
N ASP A 6 -1.30 3.34 -4.13
CA ASP A 6 -1.18 3.38 -5.58
C ASP A 6 -1.99 2.23 -6.19
N ARG A 7 -3.13 2.55 -6.81
CA ARG A 7 -3.97 1.57 -7.54
C ARG A 7 -3.14 0.79 -8.55
N GLN A 8 -2.11 1.42 -9.11
CA GLN A 8 -1.19 0.78 -10.04
C GLN A 8 -0.39 -0.35 -9.39
N ALA A 9 0.03 -0.18 -8.12
CA ALA A 9 0.78 -1.23 -7.40
C ALA A 9 -0.07 -2.49 -7.16
N LEU A 10 -1.38 -2.35 -6.96
CA LEU A 10 -2.30 -3.50 -6.88
C LEU A 10 -2.39 -4.22 -8.23
N ILE A 11 -2.52 -3.46 -9.32
CA ILE A 11 -2.58 -4.01 -10.68
C ILE A 11 -1.27 -4.73 -11.03
N ASP A 12 -0.13 -4.13 -10.73
CA ASP A 12 1.20 -4.69 -10.98
C ASP A 12 1.44 -5.98 -10.16
N ALA A 13 0.83 -6.08 -8.98
CA ALA A 13 0.82 -7.29 -8.15
C ALA A 13 -0.19 -8.35 -8.63
N GLY A 14 -1.00 -8.06 -9.67
CA GLY A 14 -2.03 -8.95 -10.18
C GLY A 14 -3.27 -9.06 -9.28
N LEU A 15 -3.49 -8.07 -8.41
CA LEU A 15 -4.65 -7.96 -7.53
C LEU A 15 -5.75 -7.13 -8.19
N ASP A 16 -7.01 -7.44 -7.90
CA ASP A 16 -8.15 -6.66 -8.36
C ASP A 16 -8.35 -5.44 -7.45
N PRO A 17 -8.13 -4.21 -7.93
CA PRO A 17 -8.32 -3.00 -7.14
C PRO A 17 -9.80 -2.63 -6.94
N ASP A 18 -10.75 -3.33 -7.57
CA ASP A 18 -12.17 -3.12 -7.33
C ASP A 18 -12.75 -4.14 -6.34
N ASP A 19 -11.93 -5.13 -5.91
CA ASP A 19 -12.29 -6.06 -4.84
C ASP A 19 -12.14 -5.38 -3.46
N PRO A 20 -13.23 -5.25 -2.67
CA PRO A 20 -13.16 -4.67 -1.34
C PRO A 20 -12.26 -5.44 -0.36
N GLU A 21 -12.05 -6.74 -0.55
CA GLU A 21 -11.16 -7.54 0.31
C GLU A 21 -9.69 -7.15 0.11
N VAL A 22 -9.29 -6.82 -1.12
CA VAL A 22 -7.92 -6.36 -1.44
C VAL A 22 -7.59 -5.07 -0.69
N TRP A 23 -8.54 -4.14 -0.61
CA TRP A 23 -8.38 -2.90 0.15
C TRP A 23 -8.27 -3.12 1.65
N GLU A 24 -9.07 -4.03 2.22
CA GLU A 24 -9.02 -4.35 3.65
C GLU A 24 -7.66 -4.96 4.02
N GLN A 25 -7.18 -5.92 3.23
CA GLN A 25 -5.88 -6.56 3.46
C GLN A 25 -4.74 -5.53 3.32
N GLN A 26 -4.80 -4.66 2.33
CA GLN A 26 -3.81 -3.62 2.11
C GLN A 26 -3.77 -2.59 3.25
N GLN A 27 -4.93 -2.15 3.72
CA GLN A 27 -5.03 -1.22 4.84
C GLN A 27 -4.48 -1.84 6.13
N ARG A 28 -4.77 -3.13 6.37
CA ARG A 28 -4.21 -3.89 7.49
C ARG A 28 -2.68 -3.99 7.41
N ILE A 29 -2.12 -4.24 6.23
CA ILE A 29 -0.67 -4.28 6.03
C ILE A 29 -0.06 -2.89 6.27
N SER A 30 -0.67 -1.84 5.74
CA SER A 30 -0.23 -0.45 5.98
C SER A 30 -0.21 -0.11 7.47
N ASP A 31 -1.25 -0.48 8.21
CA ASP A 31 -1.31 -0.24 9.66
C ASP A 31 -0.28 -1.05 10.42
N LEU A 32 -0.02 -2.30 10.03
CA LEU A 32 1.05 -3.11 10.61
C LEU A 32 2.42 -2.48 10.37
N LEU A 33 2.74 -2.09 9.14
CA LEU A 33 4.00 -1.44 8.79
C LEU A 33 4.20 -0.15 9.60
N ARG A 34 3.13 0.66 9.75
CA ARG A 34 3.15 1.86 10.59
C ARG A 34 3.39 1.54 12.07
N CYS A 35 2.71 0.52 12.62
CA CYS A 35 2.90 0.06 14.01
C CYS A 35 4.34 -0.40 14.28
N TYR A 36 4.99 -1.03 13.30
CA TYR A 36 6.38 -1.46 13.41
C TYR A 36 7.39 -0.33 13.10
N GLY A 37 6.94 0.89 12.82
CA GLY A 37 7.79 2.02 12.48
C GLY A 37 8.52 1.85 11.13
N ILE A 38 8.07 0.91 10.29
CA ILE A 38 8.57 0.72 8.94
C ILE A 38 7.82 1.71 8.06
N GLN A 39 8.29 2.95 8.06
CA GLN A 39 7.92 3.89 7.00
C GLN A 39 8.67 3.44 5.76
N LEU A 40 7.93 3.21 4.66
CA LEU A 40 8.53 3.07 3.34
C LEU A 40 9.34 4.34 3.12
N ILE A 41 10.65 4.26 3.32
CA ILE A 41 11.58 5.34 2.99
C ILE A 41 11.42 5.51 1.49
N GLU A 42 10.90 6.66 1.06
CA GLU A 42 10.91 7.05 -0.35
C GLU A 42 12.36 6.94 -0.82
N TRP A 43 12.63 5.96 -1.69
CA TRP A 43 13.89 5.89 -2.40
C TRP A 43 13.85 6.98 -3.47
N ASP A 44 14.29 8.18 -3.11
CA ASP A 44 14.70 9.21 -4.05
C ASP A 44 15.93 8.65 -4.79
N PHE A 45 15.71 8.13 -6.00
CA PHE A 45 16.81 7.82 -6.93
C PHE A 45 17.20 9.13 -7.61
N ASP A 46 18.33 9.69 -7.18
CA ASP A 46 19.12 10.70 -7.92
C ASP A 46 19.65 10.12 -9.25
#